data_AF-A0ABD3Q5T0-F1
#
_entry.id   AF-A0ABD3Q5T0-F1
#
_cell.length_a   1.000
_cell.length_b   1.000
_cell.length_c   1.000
_cell.angle_alpha   90.00
_cell.angle_beta   90.00
_cell.angle_gamma   90.00
#
_symmetry.space_group_name_H-M   'P 1'
#
loop_
_entity.id
_entity.type
_entity.pdbx_description
1 polymer ?
#
loop_
_entity_poly.entity_id
_entity_poly.type
_entity_poly.pdbx_seq_one_letter_code
_entity_poly.pdbx_strand_id
1 'polypeptide(L)'
;MLSPAEESEPTWFGPPPPAELLRYESSDVSPHLLSQGAEARVWLLHLPKTSDSDAGKATVSVGSGISVPKLNSVTQLLSISPGIHTTICKERFPKKYRHPQLDISLTKSRTKAEARCLIRCQRAGVPCPNVLAIAHWSNEQKHGDSCNTSGRLMNDKSISLTETSNTSSCLFLEYIHGCTVRHYLEERSNPPSTDSHKSKHSGEPEVKRARCGADEPETIDPNQSQEQERITTVIDKQTLLVARTLGALVAKMHAAGVIHGDLTTSNVMLRNPPSSSYNGSSNNDDGSWTPQLVLIDFGLATSTSSILPNESKTSSTALSNKQKPKQHKQQHNAEEKAVDLYVLERAFLSTHPESELLVEEVWRGYRSFYEGLDNDYHTNETNLDKDRNELNTIGAYSHVVNSVMNRLEQVRLRGRKRECFG
;
A
#
# COMPACT_ATOMS: atom_id res chain seq x y z
N MET A 1 28.44 -27.12 28.58
CA MET A 1 27.70 -27.66 27.44
C MET A 1 26.21 -27.47 27.68
N LEU A 2 25.65 -26.33 27.28
CA LEU A 2 24.22 -26.12 27.13
C LEU A 2 24.07 -25.28 25.86
N SER A 3 23.39 -25.84 24.86
CA SER A 3 23.22 -25.27 23.52
C SER A 3 22.26 -24.07 23.54
N PRO A 4 22.32 -23.17 22.56
CA PRO A 4 21.32 -22.12 22.39
C PRO A 4 20.01 -22.78 21.93
N ALA A 5 18.89 -22.39 22.54
CA ALA A 5 17.57 -22.74 22.06
C ALA A 5 17.31 -21.97 20.76
N GLU A 6 17.23 -22.67 19.64
CA GLU A 6 16.63 -22.16 18.41
C GLU A 6 15.16 -21.88 18.68
N GLU A 7 14.77 -20.61 18.71
CA GLU A 7 13.36 -20.22 18.65
C GLU A 7 12.84 -20.64 17.27
N SER A 8 12.06 -21.71 17.24
CA SER A 8 11.43 -22.20 16.01
C SER A 8 10.42 -21.17 15.52
N GLU A 9 10.76 -20.50 14.42
CA GLU A 9 9.84 -19.70 13.60
C GLU A 9 8.53 -20.47 13.33
N PRO A 10 7.38 -19.80 13.27
CA PRO A 10 6.09 -20.45 13.08
C PRO A 10 6.07 -21.23 11.75
N THR A 11 6.05 -22.56 11.85
CA THR A 11 5.97 -23.45 10.69
C THR A 11 4.62 -23.29 9.98
N TRP A 12 4.65 -22.71 8.79
CA TRP A 12 3.50 -22.49 7.94
C TRP A 12 2.88 -23.79 7.39
N PHE A 13 1.54 -23.90 7.40
CA PHE A 13 0.77 -25.07 6.92
C PHE A 13 0.01 -24.84 5.60
N GLY A 14 0.19 -23.71 4.93
CA GLY A 14 -0.41 -23.49 3.61
C GLY A 14 0.41 -24.11 2.48
N PRO A 15 -0.11 -24.09 1.23
CA PRO A 15 0.59 -24.69 0.10
C PRO A 15 1.96 -24.02 -0.08
N PRO A 16 2.99 -24.80 -0.44
CA PRO A 16 4.34 -24.27 -0.62
C PRO A 16 4.36 -23.18 -1.70
N PRO A 17 5.29 -22.21 -1.62
CA PRO A 17 5.49 -21.28 -2.72
C PRO A 17 5.78 -22.06 -4.02
N PRO A 18 5.55 -21.44 -5.20
CA PRO A 18 5.94 -22.02 -6.48
C PRO A 18 7.31 -22.70 -6.40
N ALA A 19 7.43 -23.92 -6.90
CA ALA A 19 8.64 -24.72 -6.75
C ALA A 19 9.89 -23.97 -7.24
N GLU A 20 9.73 -23.12 -8.25
CA GLU A 20 10.76 -22.25 -8.81
C GLU A 20 11.26 -21.14 -7.84
N LEU A 21 10.46 -20.75 -6.83
CA LEU A 21 10.92 -19.92 -5.70
C LEU A 21 11.71 -20.72 -4.66
N LEU A 22 11.48 -22.03 -4.59
CA LEU A 22 12.07 -22.94 -3.60
C LEU A 22 13.36 -23.62 -4.06
N ARG A 23 13.66 -23.61 -5.36
CA ARG A 23 14.84 -24.30 -5.95
C ARG A 23 16.21 -23.76 -5.52
N TYR A 24 16.27 -22.86 -4.54
CA TYR A 24 17.53 -22.43 -3.95
C TYR A 24 17.87 -23.35 -2.78
N GLU A 25 18.41 -24.54 -3.07
CA GLU A 25 18.86 -25.56 -2.11
C GLU A 25 20.17 -25.17 -1.39
N SER A 26 20.32 -23.91 -0.98
CA SER A 26 21.27 -23.54 0.07
C SER A 26 20.48 -23.33 1.34
N SER A 27 20.89 -23.98 2.43
CA SER A 27 20.21 -24.06 3.73
C SER A 27 19.81 -22.72 4.40
N ASP A 28 20.19 -21.56 3.87
CA ASP A 28 19.94 -20.24 4.45
C ASP A 28 18.96 -19.33 3.65
N VAL A 29 18.37 -19.81 2.55
CA VAL A 29 17.54 -18.98 1.66
C VAL A 29 16.13 -19.58 1.49
N SER A 30 15.35 -19.56 2.58
CA SER A 30 13.94 -19.93 2.51
C SER A 30 13.06 -18.70 2.24
N PRO A 31 12.12 -18.76 1.28
CA PRO A 31 11.13 -17.70 1.14
C PRO A 31 10.23 -17.68 2.38
N HIS A 32 10.15 -16.53 3.05
CA HIS A 32 9.30 -16.35 4.23
C HIS A 32 7.96 -15.74 3.83
N LEU A 33 6.84 -16.37 4.18
CA LEU A 33 5.52 -15.85 3.87
C LEU A 33 5.14 -14.74 4.85
N LEU A 34 5.00 -13.50 4.37
CA LEU A 34 4.57 -12.37 5.20
C LEU A 34 3.05 -12.33 5.37
N SER A 35 2.31 -12.59 4.30
CA SER A 35 0.85 -12.58 4.35
C SER A 35 0.21 -13.37 3.22
N GLN A 36 -0.99 -13.89 3.49
CA GLN A 36 -1.85 -14.48 2.48
C GLN A 36 -3.23 -13.81 2.52
N GLY A 37 -3.52 -13.04 1.48
CA GLY A 37 -4.83 -12.46 1.25
C GLY A 37 -5.74 -13.35 0.42
N ALA A 38 -6.96 -12.86 0.17
CA ALA A 38 -7.92 -13.53 -0.68
C ALA A 38 -7.45 -13.63 -2.15
N GLU A 39 -6.51 -12.79 -2.61
CA GLU A 39 -6.13 -12.73 -4.03
C GLU A 39 -4.64 -12.87 -4.30
N ALA A 40 -3.80 -12.76 -3.28
CA ALA A 40 -2.35 -12.82 -3.41
C ALA A 40 -1.69 -13.35 -2.13
N ARG A 41 -0.49 -13.90 -2.29
CA ARG A 41 0.48 -14.17 -1.22
C ARG A 41 1.62 -13.19 -1.35
N VAL A 42 2.15 -12.73 -0.22
CA VAL A 42 3.29 -11.83 -0.16
C VAL A 42 4.43 -12.57 0.51
N TRP A 43 5.50 -12.79 -0.24
CA TRP A 43 6.69 -13.51 0.19
C TRP A 43 7.85 -12.52 0.37
N LEU A 44 8.62 -12.70 1.44
CA LEU A 44 9.92 -12.09 1.65
C LEU A 44 11.00 -13.03 1.12
N LEU A 45 11.86 -12.51 0.24
CA LEU A 45 12.94 -13.26 -0.38
C LEU A 45 14.28 -12.65 0.04
N HIS A 46 15.18 -13.49 0.56
CA HIS A 46 16.57 -13.12 0.86
C HIS A 46 17.49 -13.68 -0.23
N LEU A 47 17.75 -12.89 -1.27
CA LEU A 47 18.50 -13.41 -2.42
C LEU A 47 20.02 -13.22 -2.23
N PRO A 48 20.82 -14.30 -2.32
CA PRO A 48 22.27 -14.22 -2.18
C PRO A 48 22.91 -13.59 -3.42
N LYS A 49 24.03 -12.88 -3.23
CA LYS A 49 24.75 -12.22 -4.32
C LYS A 49 25.47 -13.24 -5.20
N THR A 50 25.09 -13.38 -6.46
CA THR A 50 25.85 -14.15 -7.46
C THR A 50 26.41 -13.22 -8.53
N SER A 51 27.60 -13.54 -9.05
CA SER A 51 28.36 -12.73 -10.01
C SER A 51 28.12 -13.10 -11.47
N ASP A 52 27.07 -13.88 -11.79
CA ASP A 52 26.90 -14.38 -13.15
C ASP A 52 26.28 -13.34 -14.08
N SER A 53 27.03 -13.12 -15.16
CA SER A 53 26.77 -12.21 -16.25
C SER A 53 26.35 -13.01 -17.47
N ASP A 54 25.05 -13.34 -17.54
CA ASP A 54 24.32 -13.36 -18.81
C ASP A 54 22.85 -13.70 -18.56
N ALA A 55 22.01 -12.68 -18.55
CA ALA A 55 20.57 -12.85 -18.64
C ALA A 55 20.07 -11.96 -19.77
N GLY A 56 19.63 -12.59 -20.86
CA GLY A 56 18.91 -11.89 -21.92
C GLY A 56 17.77 -11.08 -21.32
N LYS A 57 17.84 -9.75 -21.44
CA LYS A 57 16.88 -8.80 -20.86
C LYS A 57 15.58 -8.82 -21.66
N ALA A 58 14.79 -9.88 -21.51
CA ALA A 58 13.40 -9.83 -21.93
C ALA A 58 12.65 -8.83 -21.03
N THR A 59 11.80 -8.00 -21.63
CA THR A 59 10.99 -7.04 -20.88
C THR A 59 9.51 -7.28 -21.12
N VAL A 60 8.68 -7.12 -20.08
CA VAL A 60 7.23 -7.09 -20.18
C VAL A 60 6.78 -5.64 -20.36
N SER A 61 6.09 -5.35 -21.46
CA SER A 61 5.39 -4.07 -21.58
C SER A 61 4.21 -4.04 -20.62
N VAL A 62 4.23 -3.05 -19.73
CA VAL A 62 3.15 -2.79 -18.78
C VAL A 62 2.29 -1.61 -19.21
N GLY A 63 2.50 -1.02 -20.39
CA GLY A 63 1.73 0.13 -20.92
C GLY A 63 2.52 0.92 -21.95
N SER A 64 1.92 2.02 -22.46
CA SER A 64 2.51 2.85 -23.52
C SER A 64 3.92 3.34 -23.14
N GLY A 65 4.94 2.67 -23.67
CA GLY A 65 6.36 3.01 -23.46
C GLY A 65 6.92 2.66 -22.08
N ILE A 66 6.25 1.80 -21.29
CA ILE A 66 6.79 1.32 -20.01
C ILE A 66 7.11 -0.17 -20.11
N SER A 67 8.38 -0.50 -19.90
CA SER A 67 8.91 -1.86 -19.93
C SER A 67 9.50 -2.20 -18.57
N VAL A 68 9.12 -3.36 -18.05
CA VAL A 68 9.64 -3.91 -16.77
C VAL A 68 10.42 -5.19 -17.10
N PRO A 69 11.53 -5.49 -16.42
CA PRO A 69 12.23 -6.76 -16.61
C PRO A 69 11.30 -7.97 -16.46
N LYS A 70 11.39 -8.91 -17.39
CA LYS A 70 10.76 -10.22 -17.32
C LYS A 70 11.77 -11.21 -16.74
N LEU A 71 11.36 -11.97 -15.73
CA LEU A 71 12.20 -13.04 -15.20
C LEU A 71 11.75 -14.39 -15.74
N ASN A 72 12.75 -15.19 -16.13
CA ASN A 72 12.60 -16.63 -16.37
C ASN A 72 13.06 -17.44 -15.15
N SER A 73 13.92 -16.86 -14.29
CA SER A 73 14.38 -17.45 -13.03
C SER A 73 14.58 -16.36 -11.98
N VAL A 74 14.41 -16.71 -10.70
CA VAL A 74 14.62 -15.82 -9.55
C VAL A 74 16.07 -15.31 -9.51
N THR A 75 17.04 -16.12 -9.95
CA THR A 75 18.47 -15.73 -10.01
C THR A 75 18.72 -14.50 -10.89
N GLN A 76 17.89 -14.28 -11.92
CA GLN A 76 18.04 -13.11 -12.79
C GLN A 76 17.72 -11.80 -12.05
N LEU A 77 17.00 -11.84 -10.92
CA LEU A 77 16.73 -10.66 -10.10
C LEU A 77 18.01 -10.05 -9.53
N LEU A 78 19.04 -10.86 -9.30
CA LEU A 78 20.36 -10.43 -8.82
C LEU A 78 21.11 -9.58 -9.85
N SER A 79 20.84 -9.79 -11.15
CA SER A 79 21.46 -9.01 -12.23
C SER A 79 20.81 -7.64 -12.41
N ILE A 80 19.63 -7.42 -11.82
CA ILE A 80 18.81 -6.21 -12.03
C ILE A 80 19.18 -5.12 -11.01
N SER A 81 19.71 -5.48 -9.85
CA SER A 81 20.06 -4.53 -8.79
C SER A 81 21.44 -4.87 -8.19
N PRO A 82 22.31 -3.88 -7.93
CA PRO A 82 23.56 -4.11 -7.20
C PRO A 82 23.33 -4.03 -5.67
N GLY A 83 23.43 -5.14 -4.93
CA GLY A 83 23.24 -5.14 -3.47
C GLY A 83 22.95 -6.52 -2.84
N ILE A 84 22.75 -6.55 -1.51
CA ILE A 84 22.05 -7.65 -0.80
C ILE A 84 20.55 -7.37 -0.94
N HIS A 85 19.76 -8.33 -1.46
CA HIS A 85 18.40 -8.03 -1.93
C HIS A 85 17.34 -8.72 -1.08
N THR A 86 16.97 -8.11 0.04
CA THR A 86 15.67 -8.37 0.64
C THR A 86 14.61 -7.85 -0.33
N THR A 87 13.80 -8.75 -0.87
CA THR A 87 12.83 -8.44 -1.94
C THR A 87 11.46 -8.95 -1.55
N ILE A 88 10.42 -8.21 -1.92
CA ILE A 88 9.04 -8.66 -1.81
C ILE A 88 8.60 -9.32 -3.12
N CYS A 89 8.08 -10.54 -3.04
CA CYS A 89 7.39 -11.20 -4.14
C CYS A 89 5.90 -11.31 -3.84
N LYS A 90 5.09 -10.51 -4.54
CA LYS A 90 3.63 -10.60 -4.49
C LYS A 90 3.15 -11.57 -5.56
N GLU A 91 2.79 -12.78 -5.13
CA GLU A 91 2.27 -13.86 -5.97
C GLU A 91 0.75 -13.80 -6.03
N ARG A 92 0.19 -13.54 -7.21
CA ARG A 92 -1.24 -13.75 -7.49
C ARG A 92 -1.45 -15.19 -7.93
N PHE A 93 -1.99 -15.99 -7.02
CA PHE A 93 -2.20 -17.43 -7.21
C PHE A 93 -3.52 -17.72 -7.96
N PRO A 94 -3.58 -18.82 -8.72
CA PRO A 94 -4.74 -19.18 -9.51
C PRO A 94 -5.97 -19.54 -8.65
N LYS A 95 -7.15 -19.12 -9.10
CA LYS A 95 -8.41 -19.40 -8.40
C LYS A 95 -9.20 -20.51 -9.09
N LYS A 96 -9.35 -21.64 -8.40
CA LYS A 96 -10.06 -22.85 -8.90
C LYS A 96 -11.52 -22.59 -9.31
N TYR A 97 -12.16 -21.55 -8.76
CA TYR A 97 -13.53 -21.19 -9.12
C TYR A 97 -13.65 -20.40 -10.44
N ARG A 98 -12.55 -19.85 -10.97
CA ARG A 98 -12.54 -19.11 -12.24
C ARG A 98 -12.18 -20.05 -13.37
N HIS A 99 -12.76 -19.81 -14.55
CA HIS A 99 -12.34 -20.52 -15.76
C HIS A 99 -10.83 -20.28 -16.01
N PRO A 100 -10.00 -21.30 -16.30
CA PRO A 100 -8.54 -21.16 -16.36
C PRO A 100 -8.05 -20.05 -17.28
N GLN A 101 -8.61 -19.93 -18.48
CA GLN A 101 -8.22 -18.88 -19.43
C GLN A 101 -8.56 -17.46 -18.92
N LEU A 102 -9.70 -17.32 -18.24
CA LEU A 102 -10.11 -16.04 -17.66
C LEU A 102 -9.22 -15.69 -16.47
N ASP A 103 -8.90 -16.67 -15.63
CA ASP A 103 -8.02 -16.47 -14.48
C ASP A 103 -6.61 -16.03 -14.90
N ILE A 104 -6.02 -16.71 -15.90
CA ILE A 104 -4.72 -16.32 -16.46
C ILE A 104 -4.75 -14.89 -17.00
N SER A 105 -5.80 -14.53 -17.75
CA SER A 105 -5.96 -13.19 -18.30
C SER A 105 -6.10 -12.13 -17.20
N LEU A 106 -6.95 -12.36 -16.21
CA LEU A 106 -7.19 -11.46 -15.08
C LEU A 106 -5.93 -11.28 -14.24
N THR A 107 -5.29 -12.38 -13.85
CA THR A 107 -4.09 -12.38 -13.01
C THR A 107 -2.95 -11.63 -13.69
N LYS A 108 -2.71 -11.86 -15.00
CA LYS A 108 -1.73 -11.10 -15.79
C LYS A 108 -2.09 -9.62 -15.90
N SER A 109 -3.35 -9.31 -16.23
CA SER A 109 -3.83 -7.94 -16.39
C SER A 109 -3.67 -7.13 -15.11
N ARG A 110 -4.05 -7.72 -13.96
CA ARG A 110 -3.96 -7.07 -12.64
C ARG A 110 -2.51 -6.87 -12.18
N THR A 111 -1.63 -7.86 -12.35
CA THR A 111 -0.20 -7.68 -12.05
C THR A 111 0.41 -6.55 -12.89
N LYS A 112 0.08 -6.47 -14.19
CA LYS A 112 0.56 -5.39 -15.05
C LYS A 112 -0.04 -4.03 -14.68
N ALA A 113 -1.32 -3.98 -14.33
CA ALA A 113 -1.99 -2.75 -13.91
C ALA A 113 -1.37 -2.21 -12.62
N GLU A 114 -1.13 -3.07 -11.63
CA GLU A 114 -0.47 -2.73 -10.36
C GLU A 114 0.94 -2.18 -10.60
N ALA A 115 1.77 -2.86 -11.42
CA ALA A 115 3.10 -2.38 -11.79
C ALA A 115 3.05 -1.02 -12.52
N ARG A 116 2.09 -0.83 -13.43
CA ARG A 116 1.89 0.45 -14.14
C ARG A 116 1.56 1.58 -13.16
N CYS A 117 0.65 1.35 -12.21
CA CYS A 117 0.26 2.33 -11.22
C CYS A 117 1.44 2.70 -10.31
N LEU A 118 2.23 1.73 -9.85
CA LEU A 118 3.46 1.96 -9.10
C LEU A 118 4.43 2.87 -9.88
N ILE A 119 4.81 2.49 -11.10
CA ILE A 119 5.75 3.27 -11.92
C ILE A 119 5.24 4.69 -12.20
N ARG A 120 3.92 4.84 -12.40
CA ARG A 120 3.29 6.15 -12.59
C ARG A 120 3.41 7.02 -11.33
N CYS A 121 3.17 6.45 -10.15
CA CYS A 121 3.38 7.12 -8.86
C CYS A 121 4.85 7.56 -8.70
N GLN A 122 5.80 6.67 -8.98
CA GLN A 122 7.23 6.96 -8.87
C GLN A 122 7.67 8.11 -9.77
N ARG A 123 7.22 8.12 -11.03
CA ARG A 123 7.49 9.21 -11.99
C ARG A 123 6.92 10.56 -11.54
N ALA A 124 5.86 10.54 -10.72
CA ALA A 124 5.29 11.74 -10.12
C ALA A 124 5.88 12.07 -8.73
N GLY A 125 6.93 11.35 -8.30
CA GLY A 125 7.57 11.51 -7.00
C GLY A 125 6.70 11.10 -5.81
N VAL A 126 5.69 10.24 -6.01
CA VAL A 126 4.93 9.62 -4.93
C VAL A 126 5.74 8.44 -4.41
N PRO A 127 6.17 8.42 -3.14
CA PRO A 127 6.92 7.29 -2.58
C PRO A 127 6.10 6.00 -2.61
N CYS A 128 6.60 5.01 -3.34
CA CYS A 128 6.08 3.64 -3.40
C CYS A 128 7.23 2.68 -3.79
N PRO A 129 7.09 1.37 -3.53
CA PRO A 129 8.15 0.40 -3.82
C PRO A 129 8.58 0.39 -5.28
N ASN A 130 9.89 0.28 -5.52
CA ASN A 130 10.41 0.04 -6.85
C ASN A 130 9.90 -1.28 -7.43
N VAL A 131 9.40 -1.23 -8.66
CA VAL A 131 9.08 -2.43 -9.43
C VAL A 131 10.37 -3.00 -10.02
N LEU A 132 10.81 -4.13 -9.47
CA LEU A 132 12.05 -4.78 -9.91
C LEU A 132 11.81 -5.64 -11.15
N ALA A 133 10.73 -6.43 -11.13
CA ALA A 133 10.44 -7.39 -12.18
C ALA A 133 9.00 -7.93 -12.15
N ILE A 134 8.59 -8.55 -13.26
CA ILE A 134 7.38 -9.38 -13.35
C ILE A 134 7.77 -10.77 -13.85
N ALA A 135 7.21 -11.81 -13.22
CA ALA A 135 7.37 -13.20 -13.65
C ALA A 135 6.02 -13.92 -13.73
N HIS A 136 6.00 -15.02 -14.49
CA HIS A 136 4.86 -15.92 -14.57
C HIS A 136 5.36 -17.35 -14.47
N TRP A 137 4.76 -18.17 -13.60
CA TRP A 137 5.15 -19.55 -13.40
C TRP A 137 3.94 -20.48 -13.49
N SER A 138 4.14 -21.65 -14.09
CA SER A 138 3.16 -22.73 -14.10
C SER A 138 3.20 -23.48 -12.77
N ASN A 139 2.04 -23.72 -12.15
CA ASN A 139 1.94 -24.40 -10.86
C ASN A 139 2.01 -25.93 -10.98
N GLU A 140 2.68 -26.46 -12.01
CA GLU A 140 2.82 -27.91 -12.21
C GLU A 140 3.83 -28.45 -11.20
N GLN A 141 3.33 -28.99 -10.10
CA GLN A 141 4.11 -29.92 -9.28
C GLN A 141 4.40 -31.15 -10.14
N LYS A 142 5.63 -31.28 -10.63
CA LYS A 142 6.18 -32.61 -10.90
C LYS A 142 6.37 -33.29 -9.54
N HIS A 143 5.30 -33.83 -8.98
CA HIS A 143 5.43 -34.88 -7.97
C HIS A 143 6.21 -36.01 -8.65
N GLY A 144 7.32 -36.42 -8.02
CA GLY A 144 8.32 -37.25 -8.65
C GLY A 144 7.76 -38.56 -9.19
N ASP A 145 7.88 -38.74 -10.50
CA ASP A 145 8.20 -40.05 -11.05
C ASP A 145 9.69 -40.01 -11.44
N SER A 146 10.45 -40.83 -10.72
CA SER A 146 11.82 -41.16 -11.09
C SER A 146 11.78 -41.91 -12.42
N CYS A 147 12.08 -41.25 -13.53
CA CYS A 147 12.79 -41.87 -14.64
C CYS A 147 13.39 -40.82 -15.60
N ASN A 148 14.66 -41.06 -15.92
CA ASN A 148 15.47 -40.38 -16.93
C ASN A 148 14.68 -39.97 -18.18
N THR A 149 14.78 -38.71 -18.61
CA THR A 149 15.09 -38.40 -20.02
C THR A 149 15.71 -37.00 -20.14
N SER A 150 16.79 -36.96 -20.90
CA SER A 150 17.69 -35.86 -21.23
C SER A 150 17.01 -34.54 -21.59
N GLY A 151 17.73 -33.45 -21.28
CA GLY A 151 17.35 -32.08 -21.59
C GLY A 151 16.95 -31.87 -23.04
N ARG A 152 15.76 -31.28 -23.22
CA ARG A 152 15.38 -30.62 -24.46
C ARG A 152 14.83 -29.25 -24.11
N LEU A 153 15.66 -28.23 -24.32
CA LEU A 153 15.22 -26.84 -24.44
C LEU A 153 14.15 -26.81 -25.54
N MET A 154 12.90 -26.53 -25.19
CA MET A 154 11.88 -26.16 -26.17
C MET A 154 11.96 -24.65 -26.41
N ASN A 155 12.42 -24.34 -27.61
CA ASN A 155 12.35 -23.02 -28.21
C ASN A 155 10.89 -22.56 -28.34
N ASP A 156 10.72 -21.27 -28.08
CA ASP A 156 9.56 -20.45 -28.36
C ASP A 156 9.02 -20.68 -29.79
N LYS A 157 7.89 -21.39 -29.91
CA LYS A 157 6.93 -21.34 -31.03
C LYS A 157 5.75 -22.29 -30.73
N SER A 158 4.55 -21.70 -30.69
CA SER A 158 3.24 -22.35 -30.52
C SER A 158 3.06 -23.22 -29.27
N ILE A 159 2.66 -22.59 -28.16
CA ILE A 159 1.90 -23.30 -27.12
C ILE A 159 0.56 -23.68 -27.77
N SER A 160 0.37 -24.97 -28.08
CA SER A 160 -0.96 -25.47 -28.40
C SER A 160 -1.82 -25.32 -27.15
N LEU A 161 -3.00 -24.74 -27.32
CA LEU A 161 -3.98 -24.40 -26.28
C LEU A 161 -4.68 -25.64 -25.67
N THR A 162 -3.94 -26.71 -25.40
CA THR A 162 -4.52 -28.02 -25.02
C THR A 162 -4.17 -28.50 -23.61
N GLU A 163 -3.39 -27.75 -22.82
CA GLU A 163 -3.18 -28.08 -21.41
C GLU A 163 -3.42 -26.87 -20.51
N THR A 164 -4.46 -26.97 -19.69
CA THR A 164 -4.95 -25.99 -18.72
C THR A 164 -4.01 -25.90 -17.51
N SER A 165 -2.75 -25.51 -17.71
CA SER A 165 -1.84 -25.31 -16.59
C SER A 165 -2.17 -23.99 -15.88
N ASN A 166 -2.45 -24.08 -14.59
CA ASN A 166 -2.75 -22.93 -13.75
C ASN A 166 -1.45 -22.12 -13.53
N THR A 167 -1.39 -20.87 -14.00
CA THR A 167 -0.20 -20.03 -13.88
C THR A 167 -0.33 -18.98 -12.78
N SER A 168 0.63 -18.91 -11.86
CA SER A 168 0.78 -17.79 -10.93
C SER A 168 1.46 -16.60 -11.63
N SER A 169 1.10 -15.38 -11.24
CA SER A 169 1.74 -14.14 -11.71
C SER A 169 2.37 -13.41 -10.53
N CYS A 170 3.65 -13.10 -10.65
CA CYS A 170 4.46 -12.57 -9.56
C CYS A 170 4.96 -11.17 -9.88
N LEU A 171 4.82 -10.27 -8.90
CA LEU A 171 5.36 -8.92 -8.94
C LEU A 171 6.47 -8.81 -7.90
N PHE A 172 7.68 -8.47 -8.35
CA PHE A 172 8.84 -8.29 -7.48
C PHE A 172 9.04 -6.82 -7.18
N LEU A 173 9.12 -6.50 -5.89
CA LEU A 173 9.13 -5.15 -5.37
C LEU A 173 10.28 -4.95 -4.39
N GLU A 174 10.80 -3.72 -4.32
CA GLU A 174 11.67 -3.29 -3.23
C GLU A 174 11.03 -3.60 -1.87
N TYR A 175 11.84 -4.11 -0.94
CA TYR A 175 11.45 -4.22 0.45
C TYR A 175 11.50 -2.86 1.14
N ILE A 176 10.42 -2.50 1.83
CA ILE A 176 10.31 -1.24 2.56
C ILE A 176 10.53 -1.52 4.05
N HIS A 177 11.62 -1.00 4.61
CA HIS A 177 11.87 -1.04 6.05
C HIS A 177 10.89 -0.12 6.80
N GLY A 178 10.34 -0.60 7.91
CA GLY A 178 9.41 0.15 8.75
C GLY A 178 8.19 -0.68 9.17
N CYS A 179 7.16 -0.01 9.65
CA CYS A 179 5.88 -0.62 10.02
C CYS A 179 4.72 0.02 9.23
N THR A 180 3.55 -0.62 9.25
CA THR A 180 2.36 0.01 8.67
C THR A 180 1.88 1.17 9.55
N VAL A 181 1.22 2.17 8.96
CA VAL A 181 0.62 3.27 9.72
C VAL A 181 -0.41 2.72 10.71
N ARG A 182 -1.15 1.66 10.36
CA ARG A 182 -2.04 0.96 11.28
C ARG A 182 -1.31 0.49 12.54
N HIS A 183 -0.21 -0.22 12.39
CA HIS A 183 0.58 -0.71 13.52
C HIS A 183 1.13 0.43 14.37
N TYR A 184 1.68 1.47 13.74
CA TYR A 184 2.17 2.66 14.44
C TYR A 184 1.08 3.34 15.30
N LEU A 185 -0.15 3.44 14.78
CA LEU A 185 -1.28 4.00 15.53
C LEU A 185 -1.71 3.09 16.70
N GLU A 186 -1.77 1.78 16.46
CA GLU A 186 -2.12 0.80 17.51
C GLU A 186 -1.11 0.86 18.67
N GLU A 187 0.20 0.90 18.38
CA GLU A 187 1.25 1.00 19.39
C GLU A 187 1.14 2.27 20.25
N ARG A 188 0.78 3.41 19.65
CA ARG A 188 0.65 4.68 20.38
C ARG A 188 -0.66 4.86 21.12
N SER A 189 -1.68 4.08 20.77
CA SER A 189 -2.93 4.02 21.51
C SER A 189 -2.83 3.22 22.81
N ASN A 190 -1.82 2.35 22.93
CA ASN A 190 -1.62 1.53 24.12
C ASN A 190 -0.98 2.36 25.25
N PRO A 191 -1.45 2.22 26.51
CA PRO A 191 -0.78 2.85 27.64
C PRO A 191 0.65 2.31 27.75
N PRO A 192 1.64 3.13 28.15
CA PRO A 192 2.99 2.66 28.38
C PRO A 192 2.94 1.54 29.43
N SER A 193 3.31 0.33 29.03
CA SER A 193 3.38 -0.80 29.95
C SER A 193 4.39 -0.47 31.05
N THR A 194 3.91 -0.37 32.29
CA THR A 194 4.76 -0.38 33.47
C THR A 194 5.48 -1.72 33.52
N ASP A 195 6.73 -1.73 33.10
CA ASP A 195 7.51 -2.95 33.03
C ASP A 195 7.93 -3.37 34.45
N SER A 196 7.25 -4.38 35.02
CA SER A 196 7.86 -5.30 35.98
C SER A 196 7.12 -6.65 35.99
N HIS A 197 7.78 -7.65 35.42
CA HIS A 197 7.64 -9.09 35.66
C HIS A 197 6.21 -9.67 35.87
N LYS A 198 5.70 -10.42 34.87
CA LYS A 198 5.28 -11.83 35.01
C LYS A 198 4.76 -12.47 33.70
N SER A 199 5.49 -13.49 33.27
CA SER A 199 5.07 -14.75 32.65
C SER A 199 3.62 -14.92 32.14
N LYS A 200 3.53 -15.26 30.85
CA LYS A 200 2.69 -16.30 30.20
C LYS A 200 1.40 -16.72 30.90
N HIS A 201 0.27 -16.48 30.23
CA HIS A 201 -0.64 -17.58 29.88
C HIS A 201 -1.40 -17.29 28.59
N SER A 202 -1.23 -18.20 27.63
CA SER A 202 -1.98 -18.35 26.40
C SER A 202 -3.37 -18.94 26.68
N GLY A 203 -4.41 -18.31 26.15
CA GLY A 203 -5.76 -18.86 26.08
C GLY A 203 -6.62 -18.01 25.16
N GLU A 204 -7.12 -18.62 24.07
CA GLU A 204 -8.08 -18.05 23.12
C GLU A 204 -9.27 -17.38 23.83
N PRO A 205 -9.81 -16.26 23.33
CA PRO A 205 -11.11 -15.79 23.81
C PRO A 205 -12.21 -16.64 23.16
N GLU A 206 -12.74 -17.58 23.94
CA GLU A 206 -13.96 -18.33 23.65
C GLU A 206 -15.16 -17.36 23.57
N VAL A 207 -15.76 -17.24 22.37
CA VAL A 207 -16.98 -16.44 22.17
C VAL A 207 -18.16 -17.14 22.85
N LYS A 208 -18.50 -16.72 24.08
CA LYS A 208 -19.77 -17.07 24.71
C LYS A 208 -20.82 -15.99 24.44
N ARG A 209 -21.70 -16.28 23.48
CA ARG A 209 -22.99 -15.58 23.29
C ARG A 209 -23.81 -15.69 24.58
N ALA A 210 -24.11 -14.57 25.23
CA ALA A 210 -25.10 -14.54 26.30
C ALA A 210 -26.51 -14.60 25.70
N ARG A 211 -27.28 -15.61 26.11
CA ARG A 211 -28.73 -15.69 25.89
C ARG A 211 -29.44 -14.81 26.91
N CYS A 212 -30.51 -14.14 26.47
CA CYS A 212 -31.45 -13.44 27.34
C CYS A 212 -32.14 -14.42 28.31
N GLY A 213 -32.18 -14.06 29.59
CA GLY A 213 -32.95 -14.71 30.64
C GLY A 213 -33.12 -13.73 31.79
N ALA A 214 -34.37 -13.60 32.26
CA ALA A 214 -34.82 -12.61 33.22
C ALA A 214 -34.45 -12.94 34.68
N ASP A 215 -34.61 -11.92 35.51
CA ASP A 215 -34.94 -11.91 36.94
C ASP A 215 -33.86 -11.48 37.97
N GLU A 216 -34.34 -10.55 38.81
CA GLU A 216 -33.90 -10.00 40.10
C GLU A 216 -32.96 -8.77 40.18
N PRO A 217 -33.34 -7.72 40.95
CA PRO A 217 -32.55 -6.51 41.13
C PRO A 217 -31.69 -6.60 42.39
N GLU A 218 -30.37 -6.66 42.23
CA GLU A 218 -29.46 -6.44 43.35
C GLU A 218 -29.16 -4.95 43.54
N THR A 219 -29.26 -4.55 44.80
CA THR A 219 -29.19 -3.21 45.37
C THR A 219 -27.87 -2.48 45.06
N ILE A 220 -27.96 -1.28 44.50
CA ILE A 220 -26.81 -0.38 44.25
C ILE A 220 -26.49 0.39 45.54
N ASP A 221 -25.30 0.17 46.08
CA ASP A 221 -24.67 0.96 47.13
C ASP A 221 -24.32 2.37 46.60
N PRO A 222 -24.84 3.48 47.17
CA PRO A 222 -24.70 4.81 46.58
C PRO A 222 -23.37 5.51 46.88
N ASN A 223 -22.33 4.83 47.40
CA ASN A 223 -21.14 5.52 47.92
C ASN A 223 -19.77 5.09 47.36
N GLN A 224 -19.72 4.54 46.14
CA GLN A 224 -18.46 4.45 45.40
C GLN A 224 -18.59 5.13 44.04
N SER A 225 -18.62 6.46 44.06
CA SER A 225 -18.17 7.25 42.93
C SER A 225 -16.65 7.06 42.80
N GLN A 226 -16.24 5.90 42.26
CA GLN A 226 -14.94 5.81 41.61
C GLN A 226 -15.04 6.71 40.39
N GLU A 227 -14.53 7.91 40.55
CA GLU A 227 -14.27 8.84 39.48
C GLU A 227 -13.36 8.12 38.48
N GLN A 228 -13.97 7.54 37.45
CA GLN A 228 -13.29 6.87 36.36
C GLN A 228 -12.45 7.95 35.69
N GLU A 229 -11.19 8.02 36.08
CA GLU A 229 -10.20 8.96 35.57
C GLU A 229 -10.15 8.78 34.06
N ARG A 230 -10.81 9.71 33.36
CA ARG A 230 -11.04 9.66 31.93
C ARG A 230 -9.70 9.98 31.27
N ILE A 231 -8.87 8.96 31.03
CA ILE A 231 -7.61 9.09 30.31
C ILE A 231 -7.92 9.74 28.96
N THR A 232 -7.70 11.04 28.83
CA THR A 232 -7.65 11.72 27.54
C THR A 232 -6.31 11.31 26.93
N THR A 233 -6.32 10.36 26.01
CA THR A 233 -5.12 9.96 25.27
C THR A 233 -4.72 11.13 24.38
N VAL A 234 -3.93 12.07 24.92
CA VAL A 234 -3.43 13.20 24.16
C VAL A 234 -2.65 12.68 22.96
N ILE A 235 -3.24 12.79 21.76
CA ILE A 235 -2.56 12.44 20.52
C ILE A 235 -1.32 13.33 20.42
N ASP A 236 -0.16 12.69 20.33
CA ASP A 236 1.10 13.42 20.27
C ASP A 236 1.28 14.13 18.92
N LYS A 237 2.11 15.18 18.93
CA LYS A 237 2.39 16.02 17.75
C LYS A 237 2.95 15.23 16.55
N GLN A 238 3.73 14.17 16.78
CA GLN A 238 4.30 13.36 15.70
C GLN A 238 3.21 12.54 15.01
N THR A 239 2.26 12.00 15.76
CA THR A 239 1.11 11.26 15.21
C THR A 239 0.19 12.15 14.38
N LEU A 240 -0.07 13.39 14.82
CA LEU A 240 -0.75 14.41 14.02
C LEU A 240 0.03 14.72 12.71
N LEU A 241 1.36 14.78 12.79
CA LEU A 241 2.21 15.03 11.62
C LEU A 241 2.21 13.85 10.63
N VAL A 242 2.15 12.60 11.12
CA VAL A 242 1.96 11.40 10.27
C VAL A 242 0.63 11.50 9.52
N ALA A 243 -0.47 11.80 10.22
CA ALA A 243 -1.79 11.93 9.61
C ALA A 243 -1.82 13.05 8.54
N ARG A 244 -1.26 14.21 8.85
CA ARG A 244 -1.14 15.31 7.88
C ARG A 244 -0.30 14.93 6.65
N THR A 245 0.87 14.32 6.87
CA THR A 245 1.75 13.89 5.78
C THR A 245 1.07 12.84 4.91
N LEU A 246 0.28 11.95 5.50
CA LEU A 246 -0.52 10.97 4.76
C LEU A 246 -1.55 11.65 3.86
N GLY A 247 -2.27 12.65 4.36
CA GLY A 247 -3.20 13.45 3.55
C GLY A 247 -2.55 14.06 2.32
N ALA A 248 -1.38 14.70 2.50
CA ALA A 248 -0.62 15.30 1.41
C ALA A 248 -0.11 14.25 0.41
N LEU A 249 0.32 13.08 0.90
CA LEU A 249 0.76 11.97 0.05
C LEU A 249 -0.36 11.44 -0.84
N VAL A 250 -1.57 11.28 -0.29
CA VAL A 250 -2.76 10.85 -1.04
C VAL A 250 -3.17 11.90 -2.07
N ALA A 251 -3.11 13.19 -1.71
CA ALA A 251 -3.35 14.29 -2.64
C ALA A 251 -2.38 14.25 -3.82
N LYS A 252 -1.09 14.00 -3.57
CA LYS A 252 -0.06 13.86 -4.60
C LYS A 252 -0.33 12.67 -5.52
N MET A 253 -0.73 11.52 -4.99
CA MET A 253 -1.16 10.36 -5.78
C MET A 253 -2.36 10.70 -6.68
N HIS A 254 -3.39 11.34 -6.13
CA HIS A 254 -4.56 11.78 -6.90
C HIS A 254 -4.22 12.82 -7.98
N ALA A 255 -3.24 13.68 -7.73
CA ALA A 255 -2.75 14.66 -8.71
C ALA A 255 -1.89 14.01 -9.81
N ALA A 256 -1.15 12.95 -9.48
CA ALA A 256 -0.48 12.08 -10.45
C ALA A 256 -1.49 11.32 -11.35
N GLY A 257 -2.79 11.39 -11.05
CA GLY A 257 -3.83 10.67 -11.76
C GLY A 257 -3.75 9.17 -11.47
N VAL A 258 -3.54 8.82 -10.22
CA VAL A 258 -3.69 7.46 -9.70
C VAL A 258 -4.74 7.52 -8.59
N ILE A 259 -5.70 6.60 -8.64
CA ILE A 259 -6.70 6.37 -7.60
C ILE A 259 -6.41 4.97 -7.07
N HIS A 260 -6.32 4.79 -5.77
CA HIS A 260 -5.86 3.55 -5.15
C HIS A 260 -6.95 2.47 -5.17
N GLY A 261 -8.21 2.83 -4.93
CA GLY A 261 -9.36 1.93 -4.92
C GLY A 261 -9.53 1.05 -3.68
N ASP A 262 -8.58 1.12 -2.73
CA ASP A 262 -8.58 0.35 -1.47
C ASP A 262 -7.64 1.00 -0.44
N LEU A 263 -7.78 2.30 -0.23
CA LEU A 263 -6.82 3.06 0.58
C LEU A 263 -7.12 2.89 2.08
N THR A 264 -6.26 2.18 2.81
CA THR A 264 -6.38 1.95 4.26
C THR A 264 -5.07 2.29 4.99
N THR A 265 -5.10 2.39 6.31
CA THR A 265 -3.89 2.61 7.15
C THR A 265 -2.90 1.44 7.10
N SER A 266 -3.33 0.25 6.68
CA SER A 266 -2.44 -0.90 6.44
C SER A 266 -1.70 -0.80 5.10
N ASN A 267 -2.21 -0.02 4.14
CA ASN A 267 -1.64 0.13 2.80
C ASN A 267 -0.62 1.28 2.73
N VAL A 268 -0.15 1.75 3.88
CA VAL A 268 0.87 2.79 4.01
C VAL A 268 1.92 2.32 5.00
N MET A 269 3.18 2.37 4.61
CA MET A 269 4.33 2.09 5.46
C MET A 269 4.93 3.40 5.97
N LEU A 270 5.36 3.43 7.23
CA LEU A 270 6.14 4.48 7.87
C LEU A 270 7.56 3.98 8.09
N ARG A 271 8.54 4.63 7.47
CA ARG A 271 9.96 4.31 7.65
C ARG A 271 10.49 4.94 8.93
N ASN A 272 11.24 4.16 9.72
CA ASN A 272 12.00 4.60 10.89
C ASN A 272 11.21 5.58 11.81
N PRO A 273 10.06 5.17 12.35
CA PRO A 273 9.34 5.98 13.33
C PRO A 273 10.19 6.20 14.59
N PRO A 274 10.06 7.36 15.26
CA PRO A 274 10.74 7.61 16.52
C PRO A 274 10.20 6.67 17.60
N SER A 275 11.11 6.11 18.40
CA SER A 275 10.77 5.22 19.51
C SER A 275 9.82 5.91 20.49
N SER A 276 8.84 5.15 21.00
CA SER A 276 7.79 5.60 21.93
C SER A 276 8.30 6.18 23.25
N SER A 277 9.58 6.01 23.57
CA SER A 277 10.22 6.44 24.82
C SER A 277 10.73 7.89 24.84
N TYR A 278 10.38 8.74 23.86
CA TYR A 278 10.83 10.14 23.84
C TYR A 278 10.02 11.00 24.83
N ASN A 279 10.31 10.84 26.13
CA ASN A 279 9.94 11.81 27.15
C ASN A 279 10.70 13.11 26.88
N GLY A 280 9.96 14.20 26.63
CA GLY A 280 10.49 15.49 26.23
C GLY A 280 11.41 16.15 27.27
N SER A 281 12.67 15.72 27.33
CA SER A 281 13.73 16.39 28.09
C SER A 281 15.10 16.04 27.54
N SER A 282 15.49 16.71 26.45
CA SER A 282 16.84 17.27 26.36
C SER A 282 16.82 18.42 25.38
N ASN A 283 17.26 19.58 25.86
CA ASN A 283 17.63 20.72 25.05
C ASN A 283 18.73 20.30 24.05
N ASN A 284 18.67 20.88 22.85
CA ASN A 284 19.70 20.85 21.79
C ASN A 284 19.81 19.58 20.93
N ASP A 285 18.74 19.23 20.21
CA ASP A 285 18.91 18.80 18.81
C ASP A 285 17.71 19.26 17.95
N ASP A 286 17.97 20.25 17.12
CA ASP A 286 17.09 20.94 16.17
C ASP A 286 16.82 20.07 14.91
N GLY A 287 16.55 18.79 15.13
CA GLY A 287 16.15 17.86 14.10
C GLY A 287 14.66 17.58 14.19
N SER A 288 13.80 18.49 13.70
CA SER A 288 12.36 18.21 13.59
C SER A 288 12.15 16.96 12.72
N TRP A 289 11.91 15.81 13.33
CA TRP A 289 11.65 14.56 12.61
C TRP A 289 10.48 14.73 11.63
N THR A 290 10.66 14.25 10.41
CA THR A 290 9.64 14.28 9.36
C THR A 290 9.21 12.85 8.98
N PRO A 291 7.91 12.53 9.01
CA PRO A 291 7.43 11.21 8.60
C PRO A 291 7.82 10.85 7.18
N GLN A 292 8.41 9.67 7.00
CA GLN A 292 8.72 9.10 5.69
C GLN A 292 7.70 8.01 5.35
N LEU A 293 6.64 8.41 4.66
CA LEU A 293 5.55 7.51 4.27
C LEU A 293 5.74 6.93 2.87
N VAL A 294 5.36 5.67 2.70
CA VAL A 294 5.42 4.93 1.43
C VAL A 294 4.09 4.23 1.19
N LEU A 295 3.44 4.50 0.06
CA LEU A 295 2.21 3.80 -0.35
C LEU A 295 2.54 2.41 -0.88
N ILE A 296 1.79 1.42 -0.44
CA ILE A 296 1.91 0.03 -0.88
C ILE A 296 0.55 -0.50 -1.37
N ASP A 297 0.56 -1.64 -2.04
CA ASP A 297 -0.63 -2.34 -2.56
C ASP A 297 -1.51 -1.56 -3.56
N PHE A 298 -1.08 -1.50 -4.82
CA PHE A 298 -1.87 -0.89 -5.91
C PHE A 298 -2.76 -1.93 -6.62
N GLY A 299 -3.20 -2.98 -5.93
CA GLY A 299 -3.87 -4.14 -6.52
C GLY A 299 -5.28 -3.88 -7.10
N LEU A 300 -5.87 -2.73 -6.77
CA LEU A 300 -7.16 -2.23 -7.27
C LEU A 300 -7.03 -0.82 -7.88
N ALA A 301 -5.81 -0.31 -8.01
CA ALA A 301 -5.58 1.06 -8.43
C ALA A 301 -5.93 1.27 -9.90
N THR A 302 -6.52 2.44 -10.17
CA THR A 302 -6.89 2.88 -11.51
C THR A 302 -6.11 4.13 -11.91
N SER A 303 -5.84 4.26 -13.21
CA SER A 303 -5.13 5.43 -13.75
C SER A 303 -6.13 6.41 -14.36
N THR A 304 -6.00 7.68 -13.98
CA THR A 304 -6.73 8.82 -14.53
C THR A 304 -5.76 9.85 -15.12
N SER A 305 -6.28 10.93 -15.70
CA SER A 305 -5.46 12.03 -16.22
C SER A 305 -4.70 12.72 -15.08
N SER A 306 -3.37 12.79 -15.16
CA SER A 306 -2.59 13.60 -14.24
C SER A 306 -2.85 15.08 -14.47
N ILE A 307 -2.82 15.84 -13.39
CA ILE A 307 -2.92 17.30 -13.36
C ILE A 307 -1.58 17.96 -12.99
N LEU A 308 -0.55 17.15 -12.69
CA LEU A 308 0.79 17.65 -12.42
C LEU A 308 1.48 18.05 -13.75
N PRO A 309 2.25 19.14 -13.77
CA PRO A 309 3.02 19.52 -14.94
C PRO A 309 4.08 18.46 -15.25
N ASN A 310 4.18 18.03 -16.52
CA ASN A 310 5.25 17.14 -16.95
C ASN A 310 6.54 17.96 -17.14
N GLU A 311 7.57 17.73 -16.33
CA GLU A 311 8.90 18.33 -16.49
C GLU A 311 9.57 17.95 -17.84
N SER A 312 9.08 16.92 -18.53
CA SER A 312 9.68 16.38 -19.77
C SER A 312 9.11 16.95 -21.08
N LYS A 313 8.27 17.99 -21.05
CA LYS A 313 7.84 18.69 -22.26
C LYS A 313 8.56 20.03 -22.41
N THR A 314 9.82 19.97 -22.81
CA THR A 314 10.53 21.13 -23.37
C THR A 314 9.81 21.59 -24.64
N SER A 315 9.32 22.83 -24.61
CA SER A 315 9.25 23.79 -25.72
C SER A 315 8.55 23.37 -27.02
N SER A 316 7.52 24.16 -27.35
CA SER A 316 6.88 24.30 -28.66
C SER A 316 6.04 23.11 -29.16
N THR A 317 4.74 23.16 -28.85
CA THR A 317 3.57 22.84 -29.72
C THR A 317 2.41 22.37 -28.82
N ALA A 318 1.80 23.28 -28.05
CA ALA A 318 0.60 23.00 -27.26
C ALA A 318 -0.35 24.20 -27.21
N LEU A 319 -0.60 24.79 -28.38
CA LEU A 319 -1.68 25.76 -28.61
C LEU A 319 -2.51 25.29 -29.81
N SER A 320 -3.13 24.11 -29.71
CA SER A 320 -4.42 23.86 -30.35
C SER A 320 -5.10 22.64 -29.71
N ASN A 321 -6.41 22.75 -29.54
CA ASN A 321 -7.35 21.73 -29.03
C ASN A 321 -7.40 21.48 -27.51
N LYS A 322 -7.75 22.52 -26.75
CA LYS A 322 -8.52 22.35 -25.49
C LYS A 322 -9.95 21.88 -25.84
N GLN A 323 -10.16 20.58 -26.06
CA GLN A 323 -11.49 20.02 -25.83
C GLN A 323 -11.72 20.02 -24.31
N LYS A 324 -12.67 20.82 -23.83
CA LYS A 324 -13.12 20.75 -22.43
C LYS A 324 -13.44 19.29 -22.11
N PRO A 325 -12.87 18.69 -21.04
CA PRO A 325 -13.27 17.35 -20.63
C PRO A 325 -14.79 17.35 -20.42
N LYS A 326 -15.49 16.34 -20.96
CA LYS A 326 -16.94 16.17 -20.76
C LYS A 326 -17.21 16.20 -19.25
N GLN A 327 -18.11 17.08 -18.78
CA GLN A 327 -18.39 17.32 -17.35
C GLN A 327 -18.60 16.01 -16.55
N HIS A 328 -19.28 15.04 -17.15
CA HIS A 328 -19.54 13.72 -16.55
C HIS A 328 -18.27 12.93 -16.18
N LYS A 329 -17.18 13.06 -16.96
CA LYS A 329 -15.91 12.36 -16.69
C LYS A 329 -15.15 12.98 -15.52
N GLN A 330 -15.23 14.31 -15.37
CA GLN A 330 -14.60 15.02 -14.26
C GLN A 330 -15.31 14.75 -12.94
N GLN A 331 -16.65 14.66 -12.97
CA GLN A 331 -17.45 14.29 -11.80
C GLN A 331 -17.19 12.86 -11.33
N HIS A 332 -17.05 11.89 -12.26
CA HIS A 332 -16.71 10.50 -11.93
C HIS A 332 -15.35 10.39 -11.23
N ASN A 333 -14.33 11.08 -11.74
CA ASN A 333 -13.00 11.06 -11.12
C ASN A 333 -13.01 11.67 -9.71
N ALA A 334 -13.83 12.70 -9.46
CA ALA A 334 -13.97 13.29 -8.13
C ALA A 334 -14.66 12.35 -7.15
N GLU A 335 -15.61 11.53 -7.63
CA GLU A 335 -16.26 10.50 -6.83
C GLU A 335 -15.32 9.38 -6.43
N GLU A 336 -14.54 8.83 -7.36
CA GLU A 336 -13.59 7.76 -7.06
C GLU A 336 -12.52 8.23 -6.06
N LYS A 337 -11.98 9.45 -6.23
CA LYS A 337 -11.06 10.06 -5.25
C LYS A 337 -11.71 10.23 -3.88
N ALA A 338 -12.97 10.65 -3.83
CA ALA A 338 -13.71 10.80 -2.58
C ALA A 338 -13.99 9.45 -1.90
N VAL A 339 -14.16 8.37 -2.66
CA VAL A 339 -14.28 7.01 -2.11
C VAL A 339 -12.97 6.58 -1.45
N ASP A 340 -11.81 6.81 -2.07
CA ASP A 340 -10.51 6.53 -1.44
C ASP A 340 -10.37 7.23 -0.09
N LEU A 341 -10.69 8.53 -0.05
CA LEU A 341 -10.66 9.31 1.19
C LEU A 341 -11.63 8.76 2.24
N TYR A 342 -12.86 8.41 1.84
CA TYR A 342 -13.85 7.84 2.74
C TYR A 342 -13.42 6.49 3.31
N VAL A 343 -12.82 5.61 2.50
CA VAL A 343 -12.29 4.32 2.98
C VAL A 343 -11.16 4.54 3.99
N LEU A 344 -10.26 5.49 3.70
CA LEU A 344 -9.18 5.85 4.61
C LEU A 344 -9.71 6.38 5.95
N GLU A 345 -10.72 7.26 5.93
CA GLU A 345 -11.41 7.73 7.13
C GLU A 345 -11.95 6.57 7.97
N ARG A 346 -12.64 5.61 7.33
CA ARG A 346 -13.15 4.42 8.03
C ARG A 346 -12.03 3.57 8.62
N ALA A 347 -10.88 3.50 7.95
CA ALA A 347 -9.72 2.80 8.49
C ALA A 347 -9.22 3.49 9.77
N PHE A 348 -9.09 4.82 9.80
CA PHE A 348 -8.71 5.57 11.00
C PHE A 348 -9.70 5.37 12.15
N LEU A 349 -11.00 5.50 11.88
CA LEU A 349 -12.07 5.32 12.87
C LEU A 349 -12.04 3.93 13.52
N SER A 350 -11.48 2.94 12.82
CA SER A 350 -11.34 1.57 13.33
C SER A 350 -10.07 1.32 14.16
N THR A 351 -9.06 2.19 14.09
CA THR A 351 -7.71 1.90 14.61
C THR A 351 -7.29 2.66 15.86
N HIS A 352 -7.90 3.81 16.19
CA HIS A 352 -7.43 4.66 17.30
C HIS A 352 -8.60 5.36 18.03
N PRO A 353 -8.63 5.39 19.38
CA PRO A 353 -9.57 6.22 20.14
C PRO A 353 -9.22 7.70 19.89
N GLU A 354 -10.17 8.57 19.55
CA GLU A 354 -9.87 9.97 19.10
C GLU A 354 -9.36 10.11 17.65
N SER A 355 -9.63 9.11 16.80
CA SER A 355 -9.37 9.12 15.35
C SER A 355 -9.96 10.31 14.58
N GLU A 356 -10.95 11.02 15.13
CA GLU A 356 -11.55 12.22 14.52
C GLU A 356 -10.51 13.33 14.27
N LEU A 357 -9.62 13.59 15.24
CA LEU A 357 -8.56 14.60 15.11
C LEU A 357 -7.54 14.19 14.06
N LEU A 358 -7.18 12.90 14.00
CA LEU A 358 -6.28 12.37 12.97
C LEU A 358 -6.87 12.52 11.57
N VAL A 359 -8.17 12.21 11.43
CA VAL A 359 -8.90 12.36 10.18
C VAL A 359 -8.94 13.82 9.74
N GLU A 360 -9.12 14.77 10.67
CA GLU A 360 -9.05 16.20 10.36
C GLU A 360 -7.66 16.61 9.83
N GLU A 361 -6.59 16.09 10.42
CA GLU A 361 -5.23 16.31 9.93
C GLU A 361 -4.99 15.75 8.54
N VAL A 362 -5.54 14.57 8.23
CA VAL A 362 -5.49 14.00 6.88
C VAL A 362 -6.16 14.97 5.89
N TRP A 363 -7.32 15.53 6.21
CA TRP A 363 -7.97 16.52 5.34
C TRP A 363 -7.16 17.80 5.20
N ARG A 364 -6.56 18.26 6.29
CA ARG A 364 -5.68 19.43 6.29
C ARG A 364 -4.50 19.22 5.35
N GLY A 365 -3.82 18.08 5.45
CA GLY A 365 -2.71 17.72 4.57
C GLY A 365 -3.13 17.56 3.11
N TYR A 366 -4.31 16.96 2.87
CA TYR A 366 -4.84 16.79 1.53
C TYR A 366 -5.11 18.14 0.86
N ARG A 367 -5.72 19.09 1.58
CA ARG A 367 -5.98 20.46 1.07
C ARG A 367 -4.68 21.24 0.84
N SER A 368 -3.78 21.24 1.83
CA SER A 368 -2.53 22.03 1.76
C SER A 368 -1.66 21.67 0.56
N PHE A 369 -1.72 20.41 0.09
CA PHE A 369 -1.02 20.01 -1.12
C PHE A 369 -1.52 20.76 -2.37
N TYR A 370 -2.84 20.85 -2.57
CA TYR A 370 -3.42 21.55 -3.72
C TYR A 370 -3.27 23.07 -3.61
N GLU A 371 -3.35 23.62 -2.40
CA GLU A 371 -3.05 25.03 -2.14
C GLU A 371 -1.59 25.37 -2.47
N GLY A 372 -0.65 24.46 -2.13
CA GLY A 372 0.75 24.58 -2.52
C GLY A 372 0.95 24.66 -4.03
N LEU A 373 0.27 23.79 -4.79
CA LEU A 373 0.32 23.82 -6.27
C LEU A 373 -0.21 25.15 -6.85
N ASP A 374 -1.23 25.75 -6.22
CA ASP A 374 -1.73 27.06 -6.63
C ASP A 374 -0.70 28.15 -6.38
N ASN A 375 0.01 28.14 -5.24
CA ASN A 375 1.06 29.11 -4.95
C ASN A 375 2.25 29.01 -5.92
N ASP A 376 2.67 27.79 -6.25
CA ASP A 376 3.72 27.52 -7.24
C ASP A 376 3.31 28.03 -8.64
N TYR A 377 2.02 27.97 -8.97
CA TYR A 377 1.51 28.49 -10.24
C TYR A 377 1.56 30.02 -10.31
N HIS A 378 1.11 30.72 -9.26
CA HIS A 378 1.08 32.19 -9.22
C HIS A 378 2.49 32.82 -9.18
N THR A 379 3.44 32.21 -8.48
CA THR A 379 4.85 32.66 -8.46
C THR A 379 5.53 32.56 -9.83
N ASN A 380 5.13 31.59 -10.65
CA ASN A 380 5.62 31.44 -12.02
C ASN A 380 4.96 32.43 -13.01
N GLU A 381 3.68 32.79 -12.82
CA GLU A 381 2.98 33.78 -13.68
C GLU A 381 3.33 35.24 -13.36
N THR A 382 3.54 35.59 -12.09
CA THR A 382 3.88 36.96 -11.66
C THR A 382 5.25 37.46 -12.14
N ASN A 383 6.11 36.55 -12.64
CA ASN A 383 7.35 36.91 -13.32
C ASN A 383 7.17 37.30 -14.80
N LEU A 384 5.97 37.14 -15.37
CA LEU A 384 5.71 37.34 -16.81
C LEU A 384 4.74 38.47 -17.16
N ASP A 385 3.84 38.91 -16.26
CA ASP A 385 2.95 40.07 -16.53
C ASP A 385 2.58 40.80 -15.23
N LYS A 386 2.97 42.08 -15.11
CA LYS A 386 2.77 42.91 -13.91
C LYS A 386 1.43 43.67 -13.83
N ASP A 387 0.51 43.52 -14.79
CA ASP A 387 -0.68 44.38 -14.90
C ASP A 387 -2.02 43.64 -14.90
N ARG A 388 -2.30 42.78 -13.92
CA ARG A 388 -3.70 42.34 -13.66
C ARG A 388 -4.08 42.38 -12.18
N ASN A 389 -5.15 43.14 -11.94
CA ASN A 389 -5.86 43.36 -10.69
C ASN A 389 -5.93 42.14 -9.75
N GLU A 390 -5.51 42.36 -8.51
CA GLU A 390 -5.79 41.53 -7.34
C GLU A 390 -7.30 41.50 -7.06
N LEU A 391 -8.02 40.57 -7.69
CA LEU A 391 -9.39 40.28 -7.29
C LEU A 391 -9.71 38.79 -7.45
N ASN A 392 -9.66 38.07 -6.32
CA ASN A 392 -10.39 36.83 -6.03
C ASN A 392 -10.36 35.73 -7.11
N THR A 393 -9.21 35.49 -7.74
CA THR A 393 -9.02 34.32 -8.60
C THR A 393 -8.87 33.07 -7.75
N ILE A 394 -9.94 32.27 -7.66
CA ILE A 394 -9.88 30.89 -7.14
C ILE A 394 -8.75 30.18 -7.88
N GLY A 395 -7.78 29.65 -7.14
CA GLY A 395 -6.60 29.00 -7.71
C GLY A 395 -6.95 27.88 -8.70
N ALA A 396 -6.07 27.67 -9.68
CA ALA A 396 -6.26 26.71 -10.76
C ALA A 396 -6.51 25.27 -10.26
N TYR A 397 -6.07 24.91 -9.06
CA TYR A 397 -6.18 23.60 -8.44
C TYR A 397 -7.17 23.57 -7.26
N SER A 398 -7.46 24.71 -6.64
CA SER A 398 -8.48 24.87 -5.58
C SER A 398 -9.85 24.30 -5.96
N HIS A 399 -10.28 24.45 -7.21
CA HIS A 399 -11.56 23.89 -7.67
C HIS A 399 -11.57 22.34 -7.65
N VAL A 400 -10.41 21.69 -7.87
CA VAL A 400 -10.29 20.23 -7.88
C VAL A 400 -10.48 19.68 -6.48
N VAL A 401 -9.77 20.24 -5.49
CA VAL A 401 -9.89 19.81 -4.09
C VAL A 401 -11.29 20.06 -3.56
N ASN A 402 -11.89 21.21 -3.84
CA ASN A 402 -13.27 21.50 -3.43
C ASN A 402 -14.27 20.52 -4.04
N SER A 403 -14.10 20.16 -5.31
CA SER A 403 -14.95 19.15 -5.95
C SER A 403 -14.83 17.78 -5.29
N VAL A 404 -13.63 17.35 -4.88
CA VAL A 404 -13.41 16.07 -4.20
C VAL A 404 -14.00 16.11 -2.79
N MET A 405 -13.75 17.17 -2.02
CA MET A 405 -14.25 17.30 -0.64
C MET A 405 -15.78 17.38 -0.59
N ASN A 406 -16.41 18.11 -1.51
CA ASN A 406 -17.87 18.13 -1.63
C ASN A 406 -18.43 16.73 -1.95
N ARG A 407 -17.72 15.94 -2.78
CA ARG A 407 -18.14 14.58 -3.09
C ARG A 407 -17.92 13.63 -1.92
N LEU A 408 -16.87 13.82 -1.12
CA LEU A 408 -16.62 13.08 0.12
C LEU A 408 -17.80 13.21 1.09
N GLU A 409 -18.33 14.42 1.28
CA GLU A 409 -19.53 14.63 2.12
C GLU A 409 -20.75 13.87 1.60
N GLN A 410 -20.95 13.83 0.30
CA GLN A 410 -22.03 13.05 -0.32
C GLN A 410 -21.83 11.54 -0.16
N VAL A 411 -20.59 11.05 -0.27
CA VAL A 411 -20.25 9.65 -0.01
C VAL A 411 -20.51 9.30 1.45
N ARG A 412 -20.08 10.15 2.40
CA ARG A 412 -20.39 10.01 3.84
C ARG A 412 -21.88 9.92 4.13
N LEU A 413 -22.69 10.77 3.50
CA LEU A 413 -24.16 10.75 3.65
C LEU A 413 -24.77 9.43 3.16
N ARG A 414 -24.27 8.89 2.04
CA ARG A 414 -24.72 7.59 1.51
C ARG A 414 -24.25 6.42 2.38
N GLY A 415 -23.03 6.49 2.92
CA GLY A 415 -22.47 5.50 3.84
C GLY A 415 -23.31 5.37 5.11
N ARG A 416 -23.60 6.51 5.78
CA ARG A 416 -24.45 6.57 6.98
C ARG A 416 -25.84 5.97 6.76
N LYS A 417 -26.46 6.22 5.60
CA LYS A 417 -27.74 5.61 5.26
C LYS A 417 -27.69 4.08 5.22
N ARG A 418 -26.59 3.47 4.79
CA ARG A 418 -26.46 2.00 4.77
C ARG A 418 -26.28 1.41 6.17
N GLU A 419 -25.65 2.16 7.09
CA GLU A 419 -25.50 1.76 8.50
C GLU A 419 -26.84 1.82 9.26
N CYS A 420 -27.75 2.72 8.89
CA CYS A 420 -29.08 2.81 9.54
C CYS A 420 -30.07 1.68 9.14
N PHE A 421 -29.78 0.90 8.09
CA PHE A 421 -30.62 -0.22 7.62
C PHE A 421 -29.91 -1.57 7.69
N GLY A 422 -28.75 -1.64 8.38
CA GLY A 422 -27.93 -2.83 8.55
C GLY A 422 -28.23 -3.59 9.82
#